data_AF-A0A529LRS0-F1
#
_entry.id   AF-A0A529LRS0-F1
#
_cell.length_a   1.000
_cell.length_b   1.000
_cell.length_c   1.000
_cell.angle_alpha   90.00
_cell.angle_beta   90.00
_cell.angle_gamma   90.00
#
_symmetry.space_group_name_H-M   'P 1'
#
loop_
_entity.id
_entity.type
_entity.pdbx_description
1 polymer ?
#
loop_
_entity_poly.entity_id
_entity_poly.type
_entity_poly.pdbx_seq_one_letter_code
_entity_poly.pdbx_strand_id
1 'polypeptide(L)'
;FYNKALGLEVAQRLDFETFTLIYLSNADSPFEVELTVNKGRTEPYALGDGYGHLAVSVADLDSEHDRIGALGFNPRKIVEFNHDGVRIARFF
;
A
#
# COMPACT_ATOMS: atom_id res chain seq x y z
N PHE A 1 0.02 -4.46 8.39
CA PHE A 1 -0.26 -4.58 6.96
C PHE A 1 0.96 -4.17 6.15
N TYR A 2 1.33 -2.88 6.13
CA TYR A 2 2.42 -2.32 5.31
C TYR A 2 3.74 -3.11 5.33
N ASN A 3 4.27 -3.47 6.50
CA ASN A 3 5.48 -4.29 6.58
C ASN A 3 5.32 -5.67 5.92
N LYS A 4 4.27 -6.42 6.29
CA LYS A 4 4.06 -7.79 5.78
C LYS A 4 3.70 -7.83 4.29
N ALA A 5 2.86 -6.89 3.84
CA ALA A 5 2.30 -6.88 2.49
C ALA A 5 3.18 -6.11 1.50
N LEU A 6 3.83 -5.02 1.92
CA LEU A 6 4.54 -4.10 1.02
C LEU A 6 6.02 -3.94 1.38
N GLY A 7 6.52 -4.64 2.39
CA GLY A 7 7.92 -4.52 2.83
C GLY A 7 8.29 -3.19 3.48
N LEU A 8 7.31 -2.34 3.83
CA LEU A 8 7.55 -1.02 4.41
C LEU A 8 7.65 -1.08 5.94
N GLU A 9 8.77 -0.62 6.49
CA GLU A 9 9.04 -0.56 7.93
C GLU A 9 8.80 0.83 8.50
N VAL A 10 8.65 0.94 9.82
CA VAL A 10 8.52 2.24 10.49
C VAL A 10 9.90 2.89 10.52
N ALA A 11 10.09 3.92 9.71
CA ALA A 11 11.31 4.73 9.68
C ALA A 11 11.34 5.73 10.83
N GLN A 12 10.19 6.37 11.10
CA GLN A 12 10.07 7.36 12.15
C GLN A 12 8.64 7.42 12.70
N ARG A 13 8.53 7.73 14.00
CA ARG A 13 7.26 8.02 14.66
C ARG A 13 7.38 9.31 15.45
N LEU A 14 6.47 10.24 15.19
CA LEU A 14 6.36 11.52 15.90
C LEU A 14 5.02 11.57 16.60
N ASP A 15 5.04 11.59 17.93
CA ASP A 15 3.82 11.64 18.74
C ASP A 15 3.53 13.06 19.22
N PHE A 16 2.37 13.59 18.83
CA PHE A 16 1.89 14.91 19.23
C PHE A 16 0.69 14.75 20.16
N GLU A 17 0.24 15.83 20.78
CA GLU A 17 -0.87 15.79 21.74
C GLU A 17 -2.15 15.20 21.12
N THR A 18 -2.48 15.57 19.88
CA THR A 18 -3.76 15.22 19.23
C THR A 18 -3.63 14.23 18.07
N PHE A 19 -2.42 13.93 17.59
CA PHE A 19 -2.18 12.98 16.50
C PHE A 19 -0.78 12.35 16.57
N THR A 20 -0.57 11.29 15.80
CA THR A 20 0.74 10.68 15.59
C THR A 20 1.05 10.66 14.09
N LEU A 21 2.25 11.06 13.69
CA LEU A 21 2.80 10.80 12.35
C LEU A 21 3.64 9.53 12.38
N ILE A 22 3.46 8.67 11.39
CA ILE A 22 4.22 7.43 11.20
C ILE A 22 4.73 7.42 9.77
N TYR A 23 6.05 7.52 9.62
CA TYR A 23 6.74 7.45 8.33
C TYR A 23 7.12 6.01 8.05
N LEU A 24 6.75 5.51 6.87
CA LEU A 24 7.03 4.16 6.41
C LEU A 24 7.93 4.19 5.17
N SER A 25 9.00 3.41 5.17
CA SER A 25 9.94 3.33 4.05
C SER A 25 10.58 1.94 3.91
N ASN A 26 11.37 1.76 2.85
CA ASN A 26 12.24 0.60 2.66
C ASN A 26 13.54 1.01 1.95
N ALA A 27 14.44 0.05 1.71
CA ALA A 27 15.72 0.33 1.06
C ALA A 27 15.63 0.43 -0.48
N ASP A 28 14.50 0.05 -1.07
CA ASP A 28 14.35 -0.05 -2.53
C ASP A 28 14.07 1.31 -3.19
N SER A 29 13.59 2.29 -2.41
CA SER A 29 13.20 3.61 -2.91
C SER A 29 13.34 4.68 -1.84
N PRO A 30 13.70 5.94 -2.20
CA PRO A 30 13.67 7.07 -1.27
C PRO A 30 12.26 7.58 -0.96
N PHE A 31 11.22 6.99 -1.56
CA PHE A 31 9.83 7.37 -1.30
C PHE A 31 9.37 6.89 0.08
N GLU A 32 8.56 7.71 0.77
CA GLU A 32 7.95 7.37 2.05
C GLU A 32 6.43 7.49 2.00
N VAL A 33 5.76 6.61 2.75
CA VAL A 33 4.34 6.77 3.08
C VAL A 33 4.24 7.37 4.48
N GLU A 34 3.72 8.60 4.56
CA GLU A 34 3.34 9.21 5.84
C GLU A 34 1.90 8.81 6.19
N LEU A 35 1.72 8.27 7.40
CA LEU A 35 0.41 8.00 7.98
C LEU A 35 0.14 8.96 9.14
N THR A 36 -1.04 9.56 9.14
CA THR A 36 -1.51 10.42 10.24
C THR A 36 -2.62 9.74 11.01
N VAL A 37 -2.39 9.50 12.31
CA VAL A 37 -3.37 8.89 13.21
C VAL A 37 -3.88 9.96 14.18
N ASN A 38 -5.08 10.49 13.94
CA ASN A 38 -5.74 11.43 14.85
C ASN A 38 -6.27 10.70 16.10
N LYS A 39 -5.84 11.13 17.29
CA LYS A 39 -6.21 10.54 18.57
C LYS A 39 -7.68 10.82 18.90
N GLY A 40 -8.36 9.84 19.50
CA GLY A 40 -9.77 9.96 19.88
C GLY A 40 -10.76 9.87 18.72
N ARG A 41 -10.29 9.85 17.45
CA ARG A 41 -11.18 9.63 16.31
C ARG A 41 -11.60 8.16 16.27
N THR A 42 -12.91 7.92 16.32
CA THR A 42 -13.52 6.59 16.16
C THR A 42 -14.11 6.38 14.75
N GLU A 43 -14.40 7.48 14.05
CA GLU A 43 -15.13 7.42 12.79
C GLU A 43 -14.18 7.16 11.63
N PRO A 44 -14.55 6.33 10.64
CA PRO A 44 -13.78 6.17 9.42
C PRO A 44 -13.52 7.51 8.72
N TYR A 45 -12.39 7.63 8.02
CA TYR A 45 -12.12 8.78 7.16
C TYR A 45 -12.89 8.63 5.84
N ALA A 46 -13.49 9.73 5.38
CA ALA A 46 -14.05 9.78 4.03
C ALA A 46 -12.90 9.91 3.03
N LEU A 47 -12.74 8.91 2.16
CA LEU A 47 -11.69 8.90 1.14
C LEU A 47 -11.92 9.94 0.04
N GLY A 48 -13.18 10.30 -0.21
CA GLY A 48 -13.58 11.10 -1.37
C GLY A 48 -13.52 10.28 -2.67
N ASP A 49 -13.53 10.99 -3.80
CA ASP A 49 -13.57 10.43 -5.16
C ASP A 49 -12.34 10.80 -6.02
N GLY A 50 -11.47 11.70 -5.52
CA GLY A 50 -10.26 12.12 -6.22
C GLY A 50 -9.04 11.21 -6.00
N TYR A 51 -9.01 10.43 -4.91
CA TYR A 51 -7.89 9.51 -4.67
C TYR A 51 -8.04 8.23 -5.48
N GLY A 52 -7.02 7.92 -6.29
CA GLY A 52 -6.93 6.66 -7.03
C GLY A 52 -6.37 5.52 -6.18
N HIS A 53 -5.04 5.39 -6.16
CA HIS A 53 -4.32 4.38 -5.38
C HIS A 53 -2.82 4.70 -5.29
N LEU A 54 -2.15 4.06 -4.33
CA LEU A 54 -0.70 3.87 -4.33
C LEU A 54 -0.40 2.57 -5.09
N ALA A 55 0.48 2.63 -6.09
CA ALA A 55 0.98 1.46 -6.80
C ALA A 55 2.40 1.13 -6.35
N VAL A 56 2.70 -0.16 -6.20
CA VAL A 56 4.04 -0.66 -5.87
C VAL A 56 4.42 -1.68 -6.94
N SER A 57 5.64 -1.60 -7.46
CA SER A 57 6.16 -2.56 -8.44
C SER A 57 6.85 -3.71 -7.73
N VAL A 58 6.67 -4.92 -8.25
CA VAL A 58 7.35 -6.14 -7.80
C VAL A 58 7.99 -6.85 -8.98
N ALA A 59 9.02 -7.64 -8.71
CA ALA A 59 9.73 -8.37 -9.75
C ALA A 59 8.88 -9.49 -10.38
N ASP A 60 8.03 -10.13 -9.57
CA ASP A 60 7.15 -11.22 -9.99
C ASP A 60 5.76 -11.03 -9.37
N LEU A 61 4.77 -10.73 -10.22
CA LEU A 61 3.41 -10.44 -9.79
C LEU A 61 2.68 -11.69 -9.28
N ASP A 62 2.92 -12.85 -9.89
CA ASP A 62 2.23 -14.09 -9.58
C ASP A 62 2.72 -14.63 -8.22
N SER A 63 4.04 -14.65 -8.03
CA SER A 63 4.65 -15.02 -6.75
C SER A 63 4.23 -14.09 -5.60
N GLU A 64 4.17 -12.78 -5.87
CA GLU A 64 3.76 -11.81 -4.85
C GLU A 64 2.27 -11.93 -4.50
N HIS A 65 1.41 -12.17 -5.48
CA HIS A 65 -0.02 -12.42 -5.27
C HIS A 65 -0.24 -13.62 -4.34
N ASP A 66 0.43 -14.73 -4.62
CA ASP A 66 0.38 -15.95 -3.80
C ASP A 66 0.92 -15.69 -2.39
N ARG A 67 2.04 -14.98 -2.26
CA ARG A 67 2.64 -14.61 -0.96
C ARG A 67 1.67 -13.79 -0.12
N ILE A 68 1.03 -12.78 -0.70
CA ILE A 68 0.06 -11.92 -0.01
C ILE A 68 -1.18 -12.73 0.41
N GLY A 69 -1.67 -13.62 -0.45
CA GLY A 69 -2.76 -14.54 -0.11
C GLY A 69 -2.40 -15.48 1.03
N ALA A 70 -1.20 -16.06 1.02
CA ALA A 70 -0.71 -16.96 2.07
C ALA A 70 -0.55 -16.27 3.45
N LEU A 71 -0.40 -14.94 3.48
CA LEU A 71 -0.40 -14.14 4.70
C LEU A 71 -1.80 -13.90 5.30
N GLY A 72 -2.86 -14.41 4.66
CA GLY A 72 -4.25 -14.24 5.09
C GLY A 72 -4.87 -12.91 4.64
N PHE A 73 -4.24 -12.21 3.69
CA PHE A 73 -4.85 -11.05 3.05
C PHE A 73 -5.70 -11.47 1.84
N ASN A 74 -6.51 -10.53 1.33
CA ASN A 74 -7.46 -10.76 0.24
C ASN A 74 -7.08 -9.92 -0.99
N PRO A 75 -5.97 -10.21 -1.70
CA PRO A 75 -5.65 -9.52 -2.95
C PRO A 75 -6.75 -9.81 -3.99
N ARG A 76 -7.02 -8.85 -4.90
CA ARG A 76 -7.96 -9.13 -5.99
C ARG A 76 -7.31 -10.10 -6.97
N LYS A 77 -8.08 -10.56 -7.95
CA LYS A 77 -7.51 -11.39 -9.02
C LYS A 77 -6.53 -10.56 -9.83
N ILE A 78 -5.46 -11.20 -10.30
CA ILE A 78 -4.58 -10.59 -11.29
C ILE A 78 -5.38 -10.23 -12.54
N VAL A 79 -5.25 -8.99 -12.98
CA VAL A 79 -5.84 -8.43 -14.18
C VAL A 79 -4.75 -8.16 -15.20
N GLU A 80 -4.96 -8.60 -16.43
CA GLU A 80 -4.18 -8.12 -17.58
C GLU A 80 -4.92 -6.96 -18.23
N PHE A 81 -4.29 -5.80 -18.25
CA PHE A 81 -4.83 -4.62 -18.93
C PHE A 81 -4.28 -4.55 -20.35
N ASN A 82 -5.17 -4.74 -21.33
CA ASN A 82 -4.85 -4.75 -22.74
C ASN A 82 -5.54 -3.59 -23.46
N HIS A 83 -4.86 -2.95 -24.41
CA HIS A 83 -5.42 -1.93 -25.29
C HIS A 83 -4.95 -2.20 -26.72
N ASP A 84 -5.90 -2.27 -27.66
CA ASP A 84 -5.64 -2.56 -29.08
C ASP A 84 -4.76 -3.79 -29.33
N GLY A 85 -4.97 -4.84 -28.53
CA GLY A 85 -4.22 -6.10 -28.61
C GLY A 85 -2.83 -6.07 -27.97
N VAL A 86 -2.41 -4.94 -27.40
CA VAL A 86 -1.15 -4.78 -26.68
C VAL A 86 -1.39 -4.83 -25.17
N ARG A 87 -0.63 -5.68 -24.48
CA ARG A 87 -0.66 -5.72 -23.01
C ARG A 87 0.08 -4.53 -22.43
N ILE A 88 -0.65 -3.64 -21.75
CA ILE A 88 -0.12 -2.44 -21.09
C ILE A 88 0.42 -2.79 -19.71
N ALA A 89 -0.32 -3.56 -18.91
CA ALA A 89 0.04 -3.85 -17.53
C ALA A 89 -0.54 -5.18 -17.03
N ARG A 90 0.05 -5.70 -15.95
CA ARG A 90 -0.55 -6.71 -15.07
C ARG A 90 -0.50 -6.20 -13.64
N PHE A 91 -1.60 -6.32 -12.91
CA PHE A 91 -1.70 -5.89 -11.51
C PHE A 91 -2.82 -6.65 -10.78
N PHE A 92 -2.92 -6.51 -9.46
CA PHE A 92 -4.01 -7.04 -8.64
C PHE A 92 -4.39 -6.09 -7.50
#